data_AF-A0A9R0T4D2-F1
#
_entry.id   AF-A0A9R0T4D2-F1
#
_cell.length_a   1.000
_cell.length_b   1.000
_cell.length_c   1.000
_cell.angle_alpha   90.00
_cell.angle_beta   90.00
_cell.angle_gamma   90.00
#
_symmetry.space_group_name_H-M   'P 1'
#
loop_
_entity.id
_entity.type
_entity.pdbx_description
1 polymer ?
#
loop_
_entity_poly.entity_id
_entity_poly.type
_entity_poly.pdbx_seq_one_letter_code
_entity_poly.pdbx_strand_id
1 'polypeptide(L)'
;MDAATGTGMEELSWCARCVGLAFLVFSVCVVALGAALFLARRWPWCSCHVCRSYLTGSWARDFTNLGDWYAHLLRCSPTGTVAVHVLGCTITANPANVEHMLHTRFDNFPKGKPFAAVLGDLLGGGIFNVAGSHDLLSRFMASEAHGTAVDDKYLRDIVVSFLLAGRDTVSSALTTIFMLLSKNPAVAAAMRSEAAAGEKTRTSSKTTYEHLKSLHYTHAVLHENMRLFPPVQFDSKFCAADDVLPDGTYVTAGARVMYHPYAMGRMPRIWGDDCEKFRPERWLTGPGGTFVPESLYRYPVFQAGLRVCLGKELAVMEMKAVTVAVVKQFDVEVVGQKGAVPRFAPGLTASISGGLPVRVRRV
;
A
#
# COMPACT_ATOMS: atom_id res chain seq x y z
N MET A 1 4.70 -79.50 39.91
CA MET A 1 3.85 -80.30 38.99
C MET A 1 2.49 -79.67 39.08
N ASP A 2 1.86 -79.02 38.11
CA ASP A 2 2.00 -78.65 36.70
C ASP A 2 0.75 -77.75 36.48
N ALA A 3 0.59 -76.78 35.61
CA ALA A 3 1.36 -76.17 34.55
C ALA A 3 0.75 -74.76 34.37
N ALA A 4 1.58 -73.82 33.89
CA ALA A 4 1.13 -72.55 33.37
C ALA A 4 0.50 -72.75 31.98
N THR A 5 -0.59 -72.03 31.66
CA THR A 5 -0.85 -71.53 30.30
C THR A 5 -1.94 -70.44 30.32
N GLY A 6 -1.59 -69.29 29.73
CA GLY A 6 -2.39 -68.22 29.08
C GLY A 6 -3.81 -67.91 29.57
N THR A 7 -4.24 -66.66 29.74
CA THR A 7 -4.04 -65.53 28.82
C THR A 7 -4.26 -64.22 29.58
N GLY A 8 -3.20 -63.45 29.80
CA GLY A 8 -3.30 -62.07 30.28
C GLY A 8 -3.62 -61.14 29.12
N MET A 9 -4.88 -61.08 28.71
CA MET A 9 -5.39 -60.07 27.79
C MET A 9 -6.91 -60.03 27.92
N GLU A 10 -7.47 -58.81 27.85
CA GLU A 10 -8.91 -58.48 27.86
C GLU A 10 -9.51 -58.32 29.27
N GLU A 11 -10.00 -57.16 29.71
CA GLU A 11 -10.75 -56.15 28.96
C GLU A 11 -10.30 -54.72 29.32
N LEU A 12 -9.84 -53.96 28.32
CA LEU A 12 -9.93 -52.51 28.37
C LEU A 12 -11.40 -52.15 28.55
N SER A 13 -11.74 -51.39 29.60
CA SER A 13 -13.12 -50.98 29.88
C SER A 13 -13.74 -50.43 28.60
N TRP A 14 -15.02 -50.75 28.38
CA TRP A 14 -15.73 -50.34 27.16
C TRP A 14 -15.55 -48.83 26.87
N CYS A 15 -15.49 -48.01 27.92
CA CYS A 15 -15.13 -46.59 27.85
C CYS A 15 -13.74 -46.32 27.25
N ALA A 16 -12.70 -47.06 27.68
CA ALA A 16 -11.35 -46.91 27.13
C ALA A 16 -11.28 -47.32 25.64
N ARG A 17 -12.04 -48.37 25.25
CA ARG A 17 -12.17 -48.77 23.84
C ARG A 17 -12.88 -47.69 23.01
N CYS A 18 -13.96 -47.09 23.53
CA CYS A 18 -14.68 -45.99 22.86
C CYS A 18 -13.84 -44.71 22.73
N VAL A 19 -13.10 -44.34 23.78
CA VAL A 19 -12.21 -43.17 23.75
C VAL A 19 -11.05 -43.40 22.77
N GLY A 20 -10.47 -44.60 22.77
CA GLY A 20 -9.45 -45.00 21.80
C GLY A 20 -9.95 -44.92 20.36
N LEU A 21 -11.16 -45.45 20.10
CA LEU A 21 -11.78 -45.39 18.76
C LEU A 21 -12.05 -43.95 18.33
N ALA A 22 -12.56 -43.10 19.23
CA ALA A 22 -12.81 -41.69 18.95
C ALA A 22 -11.52 -40.92 18.62
N PHE A 23 -10.41 -41.20 19.34
CA PHE A 23 -9.12 -40.58 19.08
C PHE A 23 -8.51 -41.04 17.74
N LEU A 24 -8.70 -42.32 17.40
CA LEU A 24 -8.26 -42.89 16.13
C LEU A 24 -9.06 -42.30 14.95
N VAL A 25 -10.38 -42.18 15.09
CA VAL A 25 -11.25 -41.52 14.11
C VAL A 25 -10.88 -40.04 13.96
N PHE A 26 -10.66 -39.32 15.07
CA PHE A 26 -10.22 -37.93 15.02
C PHE A 26 -8.87 -37.78 14.30
N SER A 27 -7.90 -38.64 14.60
CA SER A 27 -6.58 -38.63 13.97
C SER A 27 -6.67 -38.96 12.47
N VAL A 28 -7.47 -39.95 12.08
CA VAL A 28 -7.73 -40.29 10.68
C VAL A 28 -8.44 -39.14 9.96
N CYS A 29 -9.41 -38.48 10.59
CA CYS A 29 -10.08 -37.30 10.04
C CYS A 29 -9.11 -36.12 9.86
N VAL A 30 -8.20 -35.87 10.81
CA VAL A 30 -7.17 -34.82 10.69
C VAL A 30 -6.18 -35.16 9.58
N VAL A 31 -5.73 -36.40 9.46
CA VAL A 31 -4.83 -36.85 8.39
C VAL A 31 -5.53 -36.83 7.03
N ALA A 32 -6.79 -37.26 6.96
CA ALA A 32 -7.60 -37.22 5.74
C ALA A 32 -7.93 -35.79 5.33
N LEU A 33 -8.23 -34.89 6.27
CA LEU A 33 -8.40 -33.45 6.02
C LEU A 33 -7.07 -32.83 5.58
N GLY A 34 -5.96 -33.19 6.22
CA GLY A 34 -4.61 -32.77 5.82
C GLY A 34 -4.26 -33.24 4.41
N ALA A 35 -4.57 -34.50 4.07
CA ALA A 35 -4.38 -35.09 2.76
C ALA A 35 -5.34 -34.49 1.72
N ALA A 36 -6.60 -34.24 2.06
CA ALA A 36 -7.57 -33.58 1.19
C ALA A 36 -7.21 -32.12 0.94
N LEU A 37 -6.75 -31.38 1.96
CA LEU A 37 -6.22 -30.02 1.82
C LEU A 37 -4.91 -30.03 1.04
N PHE A 38 -4.07 -31.06 1.17
CA PHE A 38 -2.85 -31.23 0.39
C PHE A 38 -3.13 -31.61 -1.07
N LEU A 39 -4.13 -32.44 -1.34
CA LEU A 39 -4.60 -32.81 -2.68
C LEU A 39 -5.35 -31.66 -3.35
N ALA A 40 -6.16 -30.91 -2.58
CA ALA A 40 -6.76 -29.65 -3.02
C ALA A 40 -5.69 -28.57 -3.25
N ARG A 41 -4.62 -28.53 -2.45
CA ARG A 41 -3.42 -27.69 -2.70
C ARG A 41 -2.60 -28.17 -3.90
N ARG A 42 -2.65 -29.46 -4.25
CA ARG A 42 -2.11 -30.02 -5.51
C ARG A 42 -2.99 -29.73 -6.71
N TRP A 43 -4.15 -29.13 -6.50
CA TRP A 43 -5.02 -28.63 -7.55
C TRP A 43 -4.95 -27.09 -7.70
N PRO A 44 -3.78 -26.48 -8.00
CA PRO A 44 -3.78 -25.14 -8.55
C PRO A 44 -3.83 -25.24 -10.07
N TRP A 45 -4.69 -24.43 -10.66
CA TRP A 45 -5.00 -24.36 -12.08
C TRP A 45 -3.82 -23.84 -12.95
N CYS A 46 -2.59 -23.79 -12.40
CA CYS A 46 -1.39 -23.38 -13.10
C CYS A 46 -0.11 -23.88 -12.41
N SER A 47 0.81 -24.48 -13.17
CA SER A 47 2.12 -24.96 -12.70
C SER A 47 3.28 -24.01 -13.01
N CYS A 48 3.00 -22.78 -13.46
CA CYS A 48 4.02 -21.82 -13.88
C CYS A 48 4.90 -21.36 -12.71
N HIS A 49 6.11 -20.89 -13.05
CA HIS A 49 7.10 -20.43 -12.06
C HIS A 49 6.52 -19.36 -11.12
N VAL A 50 5.79 -18.37 -11.64
CA VAL A 50 5.18 -17.29 -10.83
C VAL A 50 4.22 -17.84 -9.76
N CYS A 51 3.31 -18.72 -10.15
CA CYS A 51 2.32 -19.29 -9.23
C CYS A 51 2.98 -20.22 -8.20
N ARG A 52 3.98 -21.00 -8.63
CA ARG A 52 4.77 -21.84 -7.73
C ARG A 52 5.51 -20.98 -6.70
N SER A 53 6.25 -19.97 -7.16
CA SER A 53 7.01 -19.08 -6.27
C SER A 53 6.11 -18.38 -5.24
N TYR A 54 4.92 -17.92 -5.67
CA TYR A 54 3.94 -17.32 -4.77
C TYR A 54 3.47 -18.31 -3.71
N LEU A 55 3.00 -19.49 -4.12
CA LEU A 55 2.45 -20.51 -3.22
C LEU A 55 3.47 -21.07 -2.22
N THR A 56 4.70 -21.30 -2.68
CA THR A 56 5.76 -21.86 -1.81
C THR A 56 6.50 -20.78 -1.02
N GLY A 57 6.21 -19.49 -1.26
CA GLY A 57 6.96 -18.39 -0.68
C GLY A 57 8.43 -18.36 -1.10
N SER A 58 8.81 -19.00 -2.23
CA SER A 58 10.22 -19.13 -2.61
C SER A 58 10.85 -17.80 -3.01
N TRP A 59 10.03 -16.81 -3.39
CA TRP A 59 10.47 -15.44 -3.68
C TRP A 59 11.18 -14.78 -2.50
N ALA A 60 10.87 -15.18 -1.26
CA ALA A 60 11.48 -14.60 -0.06
C ALA A 60 12.97 -14.94 0.11
N ARG A 61 13.52 -15.81 -0.76
CA ARG A 61 14.95 -16.10 -0.82
C ARG A 61 15.74 -14.96 -1.45
N ASP A 62 15.17 -14.30 -2.45
CA ASP A 62 15.83 -13.29 -3.26
C ASP A 62 15.33 -11.87 -2.96
N PHE A 63 14.13 -11.75 -2.37
CA PHE A 63 13.46 -10.47 -2.14
C PHE A 63 13.03 -10.29 -0.69
N THR A 64 13.29 -9.11 -0.13
CA THR A 64 12.90 -8.74 1.24
C THR A 64 11.38 -8.59 1.38
N ASN A 65 10.73 -7.98 0.39
CA ASN A 65 9.30 -7.74 0.39
C ASN A 65 8.62 -8.33 -0.83
N LEU A 66 7.34 -8.69 -0.69
CA LEU A 66 6.52 -9.17 -1.80
C LEU A 66 6.41 -8.12 -2.92
N GLY A 67 6.37 -6.83 -2.58
CA GLY A 67 6.38 -5.74 -3.55
C GLY A 67 7.66 -5.65 -4.37
N ASP A 68 8.81 -6.05 -3.80
CA ASP A 68 10.09 -6.11 -4.54
C ASP A 68 10.06 -7.23 -5.58
N TRP A 69 9.49 -8.39 -5.21
CA TRP A 69 9.27 -9.50 -6.13
C TRP A 69 8.31 -9.14 -7.27
N TYR A 70 7.18 -8.47 -6.98
CA TYR A 70 6.28 -7.99 -8.02
C TYR A 70 6.96 -6.96 -8.94
N ALA A 71 7.74 -6.04 -8.39
CA ALA A 71 8.53 -5.11 -9.19
C ALA A 71 9.48 -5.84 -10.13
N HIS A 72 10.16 -6.88 -9.66
CA HIS A 72 11.00 -7.72 -10.52
C HIS A 72 10.21 -8.39 -11.64
N LEU A 73 9.08 -9.05 -11.34
CA LEU A 73 8.23 -9.71 -12.35
C LEU A 73 7.74 -8.72 -13.42
N LEU A 74 7.28 -7.55 -13.00
CA LEU A 74 6.76 -6.51 -13.88
C LEU A 74 7.86 -5.83 -14.72
N ARG A 75 9.10 -5.82 -14.22
CA ARG A 75 10.27 -5.34 -14.96
C ARG A 75 10.69 -6.34 -16.04
N CYS A 76 10.64 -7.64 -15.74
CA CYS A 76 10.95 -8.71 -16.69
C CYS A 76 9.85 -8.91 -17.76
N SER A 77 8.62 -8.47 -17.49
CA SER A 77 7.54 -8.51 -18.49
C SER A 77 7.74 -7.45 -19.59
N PRO A 78 7.68 -7.84 -20.88
CA PRO A 78 7.82 -6.91 -22.00
C PRO A 78 6.77 -5.79 -21.99
N THR A 79 5.52 -6.13 -21.66
CA THR A 79 4.41 -5.17 -21.61
C THR A 79 4.31 -4.46 -20.27
N GLY A 80 5.01 -4.95 -19.25
CA GLY A 80 4.85 -4.50 -17.89
C GLY A 80 3.61 -5.03 -17.19
N THR A 81 3.02 -6.10 -17.70
CA THR A 81 1.83 -6.76 -17.15
C THR A 81 2.10 -8.25 -16.98
N VAL A 82 1.65 -8.84 -15.88
CA VAL A 82 1.82 -10.27 -15.55
C VAL A 82 0.54 -10.85 -14.98
N ALA A 83 0.22 -12.10 -15.33
CA ALA A 83 -0.89 -12.83 -14.75
C ALA A 83 -0.39 -13.70 -13.58
N VAL A 84 -1.06 -13.61 -12.44
CA VAL A 84 -0.87 -14.48 -11.27
C VAL A 84 -2.08 -15.39 -11.17
N HIS A 85 -2.06 -16.49 -11.93
CA HIS A 85 -3.22 -17.39 -12.11
C HIS A 85 -3.77 -17.95 -10.79
N VAL A 86 -2.89 -18.26 -9.82
CA VAL A 86 -3.31 -18.76 -8.52
C VAL A 86 -4.14 -17.76 -7.70
N LEU A 87 -3.99 -16.46 -7.99
CA LEU A 87 -4.79 -15.40 -7.39
C LEU A 87 -5.96 -14.97 -8.27
N GLY A 88 -6.09 -15.53 -9.49
CA GLY A 88 -7.04 -15.05 -10.49
C GLY A 88 -6.87 -13.56 -10.78
N CYS A 89 -5.64 -13.05 -10.74
CA CYS A 89 -5.38 -11.62 -10.93
C CYS A 89 -4.34 -11.30 -12.01
N THR A 90 -4.55 -10.18 -12.66
CA THR A 90 -3.61 -9.54 -13.59
C THR A 90 -3.00 -8.34 -12.90
N ILE A 91 -1.67 -8.23 -12.88
CA ILE A 91 -0.94 -7.14 -12.25
C ILE A 91 -0.22 -6.35 -13.33
N THR A 92 -0.34 -5.02 -13.32
CA THR A 92 0.29 -4.14 -14.30
C THR A 92 1.09 -3.00 -13.66
N ALA A 93 2.18 -2.64 -14.31
CA ALA A 93 2.93 -1.41 -14.12
C ALA A 93 3.08 -0.66 -15.45
N ASN A 94 2.10 -0.81 -16.34
CA ASN A 94 2.01 -0.06 -17.59
C ASN A 94 1.06 1.15 -17.40
N PRO A 95 1.55 2.39 -17.54
CA PRO A 95 0.73 3.59 -17.38
C PRO A 95 -0.52 3.62 -18.26
N ALA A 96 -0.45 3.10 -19.49
CA ALA A 96 -1.61 3.06 -20.40
C ALA A 96 -2.72 2.14 -19.85
N ASN A 97 -2.35 1.01 -19.24
CA ASN A 97 -3.31 0.13 -18.59
C ASN A 97 -3.92 0.78 -17.34
N VAL A 98 -3.15 1.58 -16.60
CA VAL A 98 -3.66 2.35 -15.45
C VAL A 98 -4.66 3.41 -15.90
N GLU A 99 -4.35 4.16 -16.96
CA GLU A 99 -5.26 5.13 -17.56
C GLU A 99 -6.54 4.47 -18.07
N HIS A 100 -6.41 3.33 -18.76
CA HIS A 100 -7.56 2.55 -19.23
C HIS A 100 -8.51 2.20 -18.08
N MET A 101 -7.97 1.71 -16.96
CA MET A 101 -8.78 1.32 -15.80
C MET A 101 -9.38 2.50 -15.02
N LEU A 102 -8.66 3.62 -14.93
CA LEU A 102 -9.04 4.74 -14.05
C LEU A 102 -9.76 5.88 -14.77
N HIS A 103 -9.72 5.88 -16.11
CA HIS A 103 -10.30 6.93 -16.93
C HIS A 103 -11.10 6.35 -18.10
N THR A 104 -10.45 5.71 -19.07
CA THR A 104 -11.09 5.35 -20.36
C THR A 104 -12.24 4.34 -20.22
N ARG A 105 -12.07 3.31 -19.39
CA ARG A 105 -13.04 2.23 -19.15
C ARG A 105 -13.42 2.15 -17.67
N PHE A 106 -13.50 3.30 -17.01
CA PHE A 106 -13.72 3.42 -15.57
C PHE A 106 -14.87 2.54 -15.03
N ASP A 107 -16.02 2.55 -15.71
CA ASP A 107 -17.21 1.79 -15.31
C ASP A 107 -17.01 0.28 -15.38
N ASN A 108 -16.12 -0.18 -16.27
CA ASN A 108 -15.79 -1.60 -16.40
C ASN A 108 -14.81 -2.08 -15.31
N PHE A 109 -14.22 -1.18 -14.53
CA PHE A 109 -13.24 -1.51 -13.49
C PHE A 109 -13.65 -0.98 -12.11
N PRO A 110 -14.77 -1.45 -11.52
CA PRO A 110 -15.14 -1.16 -10.14
C PRO A 110 -14.11 -1.66 -9.11
N LYS A 111 -14.15 -1.13 -7.88
CA LYS A 111 -13.37 -1.65 -6.73
C LYS A 111 -13.78 -3.08 -6.31
N GLY A 112 -14.95 -3.56 -6.75
CA GLY A 112 -15.48 -4.91 -6.53
C GLY A 112 -16.19 -5.11 -5.20
N LYS A 113 -17.10 -6.12 -5.16
CA LYS A 113 -17.89 -6.49 -3.97
C LYS A 113 -17.04 -6.89 -2.74
N PRO A 114 -15.90 -7.61 -2.87
CA PRO A 114 -15.10 -7.98 -1.69
C PRO A 114 -14.51 -6.76 -0.95
N PHE A 115 -14.11 -5.71 -1.67
CA PHE A 115 -13.63 -4.47 -1.05
C PHE A 115 -14.79 -3.70 -0.40
N ALA A 116 -15.95 -3.65 -1.06
CA ALA A 116 -17.16 -3.08 -0.48
C ALA A 116 -17.72 -3.89 0.70
N ALA A 117 -17.45 -5.20 0.81
CA ALA A 117 -17.87 -5.99 1.96
C ALA A 117 -16.93 -5.79 3.16
N VAL A 118 -15.62 -5.67 2.93
CA VAL A 118 -14.63 -5.43 4.00
C VAL A 118 -14.70 -3.99 4.54
N LEU A 119 -15.02 -3.03 3.67
CA LEU A 119 -14.99 -1.60 4.02
C LEU A 119 -16.35 -0.91 3.91
N GLY A 120 -17.38 -1.51 3.32
CA GLY A 120 -18.71 -0.88 3.21
C GLY A 120 -19.44 -0.79 4.55
N ASP A 121 -19.24 -1.77 5.44
CA ASP A 121 -19.73 -1.70 6.82
C ASP A 121 -19.00 -0.63 7.66
N LEU A 122 -17.82 -0.20 7.22
CA LEU A 122 -16.94 0.72 7.95
C LEU A 122 -16.89 2.14 7.36
N LEU A 123 -17.06 2.31 6.05
CA LEU A 123 -16.78 3.54 5.31
C LEU A 123 -17.99 4.16 4.60
N GLY A 124 -19.14 3.48 4.53
CA GLY A 124 -20.35 4.01 3.87
C GLY A 124 -20.17 4.35 2.38
N GLY A 125 -21.10 5.14 1.82
CA GLY A 125 -21.22 5.41 0.36
C GLY A 125 -21.04 6.88 -0.09
N GLY A 126 -20.31 7.72 0.64
CA GLY A 126 -20.25 9.18 0.38
C GLY A 126 -18.98 9.71 -0.29
N ILE A 127 -19.14 10.73 -1.15
CA ILE A 127 -18.10 11.63 -1.70
C ILE A 127 -18.58 13.08 -1.51
N PHE A 128 -17.68 13.98 -1.08
CA PHE A 128 -17.99 15.40 -0.85
C PHE A 128 -17.25 16.35 -1.79
N ASN A 129 -17.91 17.48 -2.08
CA ASN A 129 -17.29 18.72 -2.51
C ASN A 129 -18.04 19.91 -1.88
N VAL A 130 -17.46 20.67 -0.93
CA VAL A 130 -17.91 22.03 -0.53
C VAL A 130 -16.76 22.79 0.20
N ALA A 131 -16.71 24.12 0.10
CA ALA A 131 -15.73 25.07 0.69
C ALA A 131 -16.22 25.79 1.99
N GLY A 132 -15.33 26.31 2.87
CA GLY A 132 -15.69 27.00 4.14
C GLY A 132 -14.77 26.78 5.37
N SER A 133 -14.90 27.60 6.43
CA SER A 133 -14.00 27.73 7.60
C SER A 133 -14.40 26.92 8.84
N HIS A 134 -14.94 25.72 8.66
CA HIS A 134 -15.30 24.79 9.75
C HIS A 134 -14.55 23.46 9.56
N ASP A 135 -14.31 22.70 10.64
CA ASP A 135 -13.68 21.38 10.56
C ASP A 135 -14.54 20.39 9.74
N LEU A 136 -13.93 19.29 9.28
CA LEU A 136 -14.60 18.33 8.38
C LEU A 136 -15.92 17.79 8.94
N LEU A 137 -16.00 17.53 10.25
CA LEU A 137 -17.22 17.02 10.89
C LEU A 137 -18.30 18.09 10.91
N SER A 138 -17.96 19.31 11.37
CA SER A 138 -18.86 20.47 11.34
C SER A 138 -19.42 20.73 9.94
N ARG A 139 -18.62 20.49 8.89
CA ARG A 139 -19.07 20.64 7.50
C ARG A 139 -20.04 19.56 7.05
N PHE A 140 -19.88 18.31 7.48
CA PHE A 140 -20.82 17.24 7.16
C PHE A 140 -22.13 17.38 7.93
N MET A 141 -22.06 17.89 9.17
CA MET A 141 -23.24 18.27 9.93
C MET A 141 -23.99 19.44 9.26
N ALA A 142 -23.26 20.38 8.66
CA ALA A 142 -23.85 21.52 7.94
C ALA A 142 -24.30 21.18 6.51
N SER A 143 -23.89 20.05 5.93
CA SER A 143 -24.33 19.65 4.60
C SER A 143 -25.71 18.99 4.68
N GLU A 144 -26.77 19.75 4.39
CA GLU A 144 -28.07 19.16 4.10
C GLU A 144 -28.00 18.47 2.72
N ALA A 145 -27.51 17.24 2.68
CA ALA A 145 -27.55 16.44 1.46
C ALA A 145 -29.01 16.08 1.15
N HIS A 146 -29.61 16.80 0.20
CA HIS A 146 -30.85 16.43 -0.51
C HIS A 146 -32.12 16.30 0.36
N GLY A 147 -32.34 17.23 1.30
CA GLY A 147 -33.60 17.28 2.06
C GLY A 147 -33.77 16.14 3.08
N THR A 148 -32.74 15.33 3.27
CA THR A 148 -32.66 14.30 4.33
C THR A 148 -31.66 14.75 5.38
N ALA A 149 -32.09 14.76 6.65
CA ALA A 149 -31.21 15.01 7.77
C ALA A 149 -30.04 14.01 7.75
N VAL A 150 -28.84 14.52 7.93
CA VAL A 150 -27.64 13.70 8.04
C VAL A 150 -27.70 12.91 9.34
N ASP A 151 -27.85 11.58 9.24
CA ASP A 151 -27.90 10.68 10.40
C ASP A 151 -26.51 10.50 11.03
N ASP A 152 -26.46 10.33 12.36
CA ASP A 152 -25.24 10.15 13.15
C ASP A 152 -24.39 8.97 12.66
N LYS A 153 -25.05 7.93 12.16
CA LYS A 153 -24.38 6.78 11.52
C LYS A 153 -23.54 7.22 10.33
N TYR A 154 -24.10 8.04 9.44
CA TYR A 154 -23.40 8.54 8.26
C TYR A 154 -22.18 9.40 8.65
N LEU A 155 -22.35 10.32 9.62
CA LEU A 155 -21.26 11.14 10.13
C LEU A 155 -20.13 10.30 10.72
N ARG A 156 -20.47 9.33 11.57
CA ARG A 156 -19.50 8.43 12.19
C ARG A 156 -18.72 7.65 11.12
N ASP A 157 -19.42 7.03 10.17
CA ASP A 157 -18.79 6.20 9.14
C ASP A 157 -17.83 7.04 8.26
N ILE A 158 -18.19 8.30 7.98
CA ILE A 158 -17.30 9.24 7.30
C ILE A 158 -16.09 9.60 8.15
N VAL A 159 -16.27 9.99 9.42
CA VAL A 159 -15.16 10.38 10.29
C VAL A 159 -14.17 9.21 10.47
N VAL A 160 -14.69 7.99 10.67
CA VAL A 160 -13.87 6.78 10.75
C VAL A 160 -13.11 6.56 9.44
N SER A 161 -13.77 6.75 8.29
CA SER A 161 -13.12 6.66 6.98
C SER A 161 -11.95 7.64 6.81
N PHE A 162 -12.14 8.90 7.20
CA PHE A 162 -11.09 9.91 7.17
C PHE A 162 -9.93 9.59 8.12
N LEU A 163 -10.22 9.13 9.34
CA LEU A 163 -9.18 8.78 10.31
C LEU A 163 -8.32 7.63 9.80
N LEU A 164 -8.93 6.58 9.24
CA LEU A 164 -8.21 5.44 8.69
C LEU A 164 -7.40 5.83 7.44
N ALA A 165 -8.00 6.59 6.53
CA ALA A 165 -7.34 7.03 5.30
C ALA A 165 -6.18 7.99 5.58
N GLY A 166 -6.36 8.96 6.48
CA GLY A 166 -5.40 10.03 6.76
C GLY A 166 -4.27 9.62 7.71
N ARG A 167 -4.54 8.79 8.73
CA ARG A 167 -3.56 8.47 9.77
C ARG A 167 -2.44 7.56 9.27
N ASP A 168 -2.81 6.37 8.79
CA ASP A 168 -1.83 5.32 8.54
C ASP A 168 -1.00 5.59 7.28
N THR A 169 -1.60 6.25 6.29
CA THR A 169 -0.90 6.60 5.04
C THR A 169 0.12 7.70 5.26
N VAL A 170 -0.24 8.77 5.98
CA VAL A 170 0.66 9.89 6.31
C VAL A 170 1.79 9.40 7.23
N SER A 171 1.47 8.59 8.24
CA SER A 171 2.48 8.00 9.14
C SER A 171 3.51 7.14 8.40
N SER A 172 3.05 6.27 7.48
CA SER A 172 3.92 5.44 6.64
C SER A 172 4.85 6.31 5.77
N ALA A 173 4.31 7.32 5.09
CA ALA A 173 5.10 8.23 4.26
C ALA A 173 6.11 9.07 5.07
N LEU A 174 5.72 9.54 6.26
CA LEU A 174 6.61 10.27 7.18
C LEU A 174 7.74 9.39 7.70
N THR A 175 7.48 8.11 7.95
CA THR A 175 8.52 7.18 8.39
C THR A 175 9.57 6.99 7.28
N THR A 176 9.14 6.81 6.04
CA THR A 176 10.04 6.54 4.91
C THR A 176 10.80 7.79 4.45
N ILE A 177 10.22 8.99 4.57
CA ILE A 177 10.96 10.24 4.29
C ILE A 177 12.10 10.44 5.29
N PHE A 178 11.91 10.23 6.60
CA PHE A 178 13.02 10.38 7.56
C PHE A 178 14.10 9.31 7.36
N MET A 179 13.71 8.09 6.98
CA MET A 179 14.67 7.06 6.56
C MET A 179 15.50 7.52 5.35
N LEU A 180 14.86 8.14 4.34
CA LEU A 180 15.54 8.64 3.15
C LEU A 180 16.42 9.85 3.43
N LEU A 181 15.94 10.81 4.23
CA LEU A 181 16.72 11.99 4.62
C LEU A 181 17.96 11.62 5.43
N SER A 182 17.87 10.62 6.32
CA SER A 182 19.02 10.09 7.05
C SER A 182 20.11 9.53 6.12
N LYS A 183 19.74 9.04 4.92
CA LYS A 183 20.69 8.53 3.91
C LYS A 183 21.13 9.61 2.92
N ASN A 184 20.50 10.78 2.91
CA ASN A 184 20.71 11.86 1.95
C ASN A 184 20.83 13.21 2.67
N PRO A 185 21.90 13.45 3.45
CA PRO A 185 22.06 14.67 4.24
C PRO A 185 22.06 15.95 3.41
N ALA A 186 22.53 15.89 2.15
CA ALA A 186 22.47 17.01 1.21
C ALA A 186 21.02 17.44 0.91
N VAL A 187 20.08 16.48 0.80
CA VAL A 187 18.67 16.77 0.59
C VAL A 187 18.06 17.43 1.83
N ALA A 188 18.38 16.93 3.03
CA ALA A 188 17.94 17.55 4.28
C ALA A 188 18.47 18.99 4.43
N ALA A 189 19.74 19.22 4.08
CA ALA A 189 20.34 20.55 4.08
C ALA A 189 19.65 21.50 3.09
N ALA A 190 19.37 21.05 1.87
CA ALA A 190 18.64 21.83 0.88
C ALA A 190 17.22 22.20 1.34
N MET A 191 16.51 21.28 2.00
CA MET A 191 15.21 21.56 2.62
C MET A 191 15.31 22.62 3.73
N ARG A 192 16.36 22.58 4.57
CA ARG A 192 16.59 23.62 5.59
C ARG A 192 16.84 24.98 4.95
N SER A 193 17.68 25.02 3.92
CA SER A 193 17.98 26.26 3.20
C SER A 193 16.72 26.84 2.55
N GLU A 194 15.88 26.01 1.93
CA GLU A 194 14.60 26.42 1.36
C GLU A 194 13.66 27.00 2.43
N ALA A 195 13.47 26.28 3.54
CA ALA A 195 12.60 26.73 4.63
C ALA A 195 13.10 28.03 5.30
N ALA A 196 14.41 28.23 5.40
CA ALA A 196 14.99 29.44 5.97
C ALA A 196 14.88 30.66 5.02
N ALA A 197 14.93 30.44 3.70
CA ALA A 197 14.83 31.53 2.72
C ALA A 197 13.45 32.22 2.78
N GLY A 198 12.37 31.46 2.97
CA GLY A 198 11.01 32.00 3.11
C GLY A 198 10.73 32.73 4.43
N GLU A 199 11.60 32.59 5.44
CA GLU A 199 11.46 33.26 6.74
C GLU A 199 12.10 34.64 6.78
N LYS A 200 13.17 34.88 6.02
CA LYS A 200 13.87 36.18 5.99
C LYS A 200 12.98 37.33 5.50
N THR A 201 11.92 37.02 4.76
CA THR A 201 10.94 37.99 4.26
C THR A 201 9.74 38.19 5.19
N ARG A 202 9.69 37.52 6.35
CA ARG A 202 8.51 37.49 7.23
C ARG A 202 8.85 37.85 8.67
N THR A 203 8.03 38.71 9.28
CA THR A 203 8.12 39.16 10.68
C THR A 203 7.64 38.13 11.72
N SER A 204 7.11 36.97 11.29
CA SER A 204 6.54 35.93 12.17
C SER A 204 7.37 34.64 12.14
N SER A 205 7.70 34.13 13.33
CA SER A 205 8.48 32.89 13.52
C SER A 205 7.70 31.59 13.26
N LYS A 206 6.39 31.67 13.01
CA LYS A 206 5.54 30.49 12.77
C LYS A 206 5.47 30.18 11.27
N THR A 207 5.78 28.94 10.91
CA THR A 207 5.52 28.39 9.58
C THR A 207 4.04 28.53 9.23
N THR A 208 3.72 29.30 8.19
CA THR A 208 2.34 29.51 7.74
C THR A 208 1.98 28.60 6.58
N TYR A 209 0.68 28.42 6.32
CA TYR A 209 0.18 27.66 5.18
C TYR A 209 0.77 28.15 3.84
N GLU A 210 0.78 29.47 3.61
CA GLU A 210 1.34 30.07 2.38
C GLU A 210 2.85 29.82 2.25
N HIS A 211 3.59 29.85 3.37
CA HIS A 211 5.01 29.51 3.35
C HIS A 211 5.19 28.03 2.97
N LEU A 212 4.45 27.10 3.58
CA LEU A 212 4.53 25.68 3.20
C LEU A 212 4.21 25.47 1.71
N LYS A 213 3.24 26.20 1.17
CA LYS A 213 2.89 26.12 -0.26
C LYS A 213 4.05 26.51 -1.18
N SER A 214 4.87 27.50 -0.80
CA SER A 214 6.00 27.97 -1.61
C SER A 214 7.24 27.05 -1.59
N LEU A 215 7.29 26.04 -0.71
CA LEU A 215 8.44 25.11 -0.61
C LEU A 215 8.36 24.05 -1.72
N HIS A 216 8.82 24.38 -2.93
CA HIS A 216 8.79 23.53 -4.11
C HIS A 216 9.76 22.33 -4.01
N TYR A 217 10.98 22.55 -3.53
CA TYR A 217 11.96 21.48 -3.34
C TYR A 217 11.48 20.49 -2.28
N THR A 218 10.96 20.96 -1.15
CA THR A 218 10.35 20.08 -0.14
C THR A 218 9.14 19.30 -0.71
N HIS A 219 8.34 19.93 -1.57
CA HIS A 219 7.23 19.23 -2.25
C HIS A 219 7.75 18.12 -3.17
N ALA A 220 8.82 18.39 -3.92
CA ALA A 220 9.51 17.41 -4.75
C ALA A 220 10.09 16.24 -3.93
N VAL A 221 10.68 16.51 -2.76
CA VAL A 221 11.16 15.48 -1.83
C VAL A 221 10.04 14.55 -1.39
N LEU A 222 8.86 15.09 -1.06
CA LEU A 222 7.69 14.29 -0.65
C LEU A 222 7.18 13.39 -1.78
N HIS A 223 7.09 13.93 -2.99
CA HIS A 223 6.68 13.16 -4.16
C HIS A 223 7.70 12.08 -4.54
N GLU A 224 9.00 12.40 -4.46
CA GLU A 224 10.05 11.42 -4.70
C GLU A 224 10.07 10.32 -3.64
N ASN A 225 9.80 10.67 -2.37
CA ASN A 225 9.66 9.70 -1.28
C ASN A 225 8.54 8.73 -1.59
N MET A 226 7.34 9.24 -1.89
CA MET A 226 6.18 8.41 -2.17
C MET A 226 6.26 7.68 -3.51
N ARG A 227 7.09 8.10 -4.46
CA ARG A 227 7.40 7.34 -5.68
C ARG A 227 8.10 6.03 -5.33
N LEU A 228 9.10 6.10 -4.45
CA LEU A 228 9.85 4.93 -3.99
C LEU A 228 9.09 4.17 -2.90
N PHE A 229 8.44 4.85 -1.97
CA PHE A 229 7.78 4.23 -0.83
C PHE A 229 6.34 4.74 -0.72
N PRO A 230 5.46 4.41 -1.70
CA PRO A 230 4.06 4.76 -1.61
C PRO A 230 3.42 4.03 -0.42
N PRO A 231 2.63 4.72 0.42
CA PRO A 231 1.94 4.08 1.53
C PRO A 231 1.04 2.92 1.08
N VAL A 232 0.34 3.07 -0.04
CA VAL A 232 -0.44 1.99 -0.66
C VAL A 232 0.35 1.41 -1.83
N GLN A 233 0.87 0.18 -1.67
CA GLN A 233 1.82 -0.38 -2.65
C GLN A 233 1.16 -0.87 -3.94
N PHE A 234 -0.11 -1.30 -3.87
CA PHE A 234 -0.92 -1.80 -4.98
C PHE A 234 -2.39 -1.42 -4.79
N ASP A 235 -3.12 -1.28 -5.90
CA ASP A 235 -4.56 -1.07 -5.90
C ASP A 235 -5.25 -2.10 -6.79
N SER A 236 -6.41 -2.60 -6.36
CA SER A 236 -7.18 -3.62 -7.08
C SER A 236 -8.48 -3.05 -7.63
N LYS A 237 -8.76 -3.35 -8.90
CA LYS A 237 -10.06 -3.24 -9.56
C LYS A 237 -10.54 -4.63 -9.99
N PHE A 238 -11.82 -4.74 -10.34
CA PHE A 238 -12.42 -5.97 -10.82
C PHE A 238 -13.06 -5.68 -12.17
N CYS A 239 -12.77 -6.49 -13.17
CA CYS A 239 -13.30 -6.34 -14.51
C CYS A 239 -14.78 -6.73 -14.50
N ALA A 240 -15.70 -5.83 -14.87
CA ALA A 240 -17.14 -6.08 -14.82
C ALA A 240 -17.61 -6.93 -16.02
N ALA A 241 -17.04 -6.68 -17.19
CA ALA A 241 -17.21 -7.43 -18.43
C ALA A 241 -15.85 -7.64 -19.10
N ASP A 242 -15.70 -8.70 -19.90
CA ASP A 242 -14.48 -9.01 -20.65
C ASP A 242 -13.88 -7.77 -21.33
N ASP A 243 -12.56 -7.62 -21.25
CA ASP A 243 -11.85 -6.47 -21.81
C ASP A 243 -10.47 -6.87 -22.33
N VAL A 244 -9.89 -6.00 -23.16
CA VAL A 244 -8.49 -6.10 -23.60
C VAL A 244 -7.79 -4.82 -23.18
N LEU A 245 -6.78 -4.95 -22.33
CA LEU A 245 -5.97 -3.81 -21.90
C LEU A 245 -5.16 -3.26 -23.09
N PRO A 246 -4.77 -1.97 -23.07
CA PRO A 246 -4.00 -1.35 -24.15
C PRO A 246 -2.72 -2.09 -24.60
N ASP A 247 -2.12 -2.90 -23.72
CA ASP A 247 -0.97 -3.74 -24.06
C ASP A 247 -1.30 -5.10 -24.68
N GLY A 248 -2.57 -5.34 -25.02
CA GLY A 248 -3.07 -6.58 -25.61
C GLY A 248 -3.44 -7.66 -24.58
N THR A 249 -3.30 -7.39 -23.28
CA THR A 249 -3.65 -8.37 -22.24
C THR A 249 -5.17 -8.53 -22.14
N TYR A 250 -5.68 -9.72 -22.45
CA TYR A 250 -7.09 -10.06 -22.24
C TYR A 250 -7.40 -10.31 -20.75
N VAL A 251 -8.52 -9.75 -20.27
CA VAL A 251 -9.02 -9.91 -18.90
C VAL A 251 -10.49 -10.32 -18.94
N THR A 252 -10.81 -11.42 -18.25
CA THR A 252 -12.20 -11.93 -18.20
C THR A 252 -13.03 -11.16 -17.19
N ALA A 253 -14.35 -11.13 -17.40
CA ALA A 253 -15.31 -10.65 -16.42
C ALA A 253 -15.10 -11.32 -15.05
N GLY A 254 -15.19 -10.55 -13.98
CA GLY A 254 -14.92 -10.95 -12.60
C GLY A 254 -13.43 -11.00 -12.23
N ALA A 255 -12.50 -10.98 -13.19
CA ALA A 255 -11.07 -11.02 -12.88
C ALA A 255 -10.61 -9.79 -12.11
N ARG A 256 -9.69 -9.99 -11.16
CA ARG A 256 -9.05 -8.89 -10.44
C ARG A 256 -7.92 -8.31 -11.28
N VAL A 257 -7.94 -7.01 -11.55
CA VAL A 257 -6.84 -6.31 -12.21
C VAL A 257 -6.22 -5.32 -11.24
N MET A 258 -4.92 -5.42 -11.04
CA MET A 258 -4.17 -4.64 -10.06
C MET A 258 -3.14 -3.79 -10.75
N TYR A 259 -3.03 -2.53 -10.37
CA TYR A 259 -1.83 -1.76 -10.68
C TYR A 259 -0.99 -1.57 -9.43
N HIS A 260 0.32 -1.49 -9.59
CA HIS A 260 1.26 -1.59 -8.48
C HIS A 260 2.15 -0.33 -8.38
N PRO A 261 1.69 0.77 -7.74
CA PRO A 261 2.46 2.01 -7.62
C PRO A 261 3.91 1.82 -7.14
N TYR A 262 4.14 0.94 -6.16
CA TYR A 262 5.49 0.64 -5.66
C TYR A 262 6.42 0.07 -6.74
N ALA A 263 5.88 -0.80 -7.61
CA ALA A 263 6.61 -1.33 -8.75
C ALA A 263 6.78 -0.27 -9.83
N MET A 264 5.71 0.46 -10.17
CA MET A 264 5.73 1.54 -11.18
C MET A 264 6.77 2.62 -10.87
N GLY A 265 6.95 2.95 -9.59
CA GLY A 265 8.03 3.83 -9.14
C GLY A 265 9.41 3.34 -9.54
N ARG A 266 9.65 2.03 -9.65
CA ARG A 266 10.97 1.44 -9.93
C ARG A 266 11.12 0.88 -11.35
N MET A 267 10.33 1.39 -12.29
CA MET A 267 10.39 0.92 -13.69
C MET A 267 11.32 1.80 -14.54
N PRO A 268 12.39 1.24 -15.13
CA PRO A 268 13.25 1.99 -16.05
C PRO A 268 12.47 2.55 -17.25
N ARG A 269 11.49 1.81 -17.78
CA ARG A 269 10.59 2.29 -18.86
C ARG A 269 9.74 3.50 -18.49
N ILE A 270 9.56 3.81 -17.19
CA ILE A 270 8.79 4.97 -16.72
C ILE A 270 9.74 6.09 -16.22
N TRP A 271 10.81 5.75 -15.53
CA TRP A 271 11.64 6.71 -14.79
C TRP A 271 13.10 6.77 -15.23
N GLY A 272 13.50 6.01 -16.25
CA GLY A 272 14.88 5.89 -16.73
C GLY A 272 15.74 4.98 -15.84
N ASP A 273 17.01 4.82 -16.21
CA ASP A 273 17.95 3.91 -15.53
C ASP A 273 18.18 4.28 -14.05
N ASP A 274 17.99 5.56 -13.70
CA ASP A 274 18.08 6.05 -12.33
C ASP A 274 16.80 5.86 -11.49
N CYS A 275 15.84 5.06 -11.96
CA CYS A 275 14.55 4.87 -11.30
C CYS A 275 14.65 4.44 -9.82
N GLU A 276 15.73 3.78 -9.40
CA GLU A 276 15.93 3.38 -8.00
C GLU A 276 16.60 4.47 -7.14
N LYS A 277 17.15 5.52 -7.76
CA LYS A 277 17.78 6.64 -7.05
C LYS A 277 16.74 7.60 -6.51
N PHE A 278 16.94 8.02 -5.26
CA PHE A 278 16.17 9.10 -4.63
C PHE A 278 16.70 10.45 -5.14
N ARG A 279 16.01 11.05 -6.11
CA ARG A 279 16.39 12.32 -6.74
C ARG A 279 15.18 13.27 -6.82
N PRO A 280 14.97 14.13 -5.81
CA PRO A 280 13.88 15.12 -5.80
C PRO A 280 13.87 16.04 -7.04
N GLU A 281 15.04 16.33 -7.61
CA GLU A 281 15.21 17.22 -8.75
C GLU A 281 14.45 16.77 -9.99
N ARG A 282 14.05 15.48 -10.09
CA ARG A 282 13.22 15.00 -11.22
C ARG A 282 11.85 15.65 -11.29
N TRP A 283 11.38 16.23 -10.19
CA TRP A 283 10.08 16.90 -10.07
C TRP A 283 10.19 18.41 -10.26
N LEU A 284 11.38 18.93 -10.55
CA LEU A 284 11.66 20.36 -10.63
C LEU A 284 12.00 20.75 -12.07
N THR A 285 11.46 21.87 -12.53
CA THR A 285 11.77 22.43 -13.84
C THR A 285 12.06 23.92 -13.75
N GLY A 286 12.76 24.46 -14.75
CA GLY A 286 13.06 25.89 -14.87
C GLY A 286 14.14 26.42 -13.90
N PRO A 287 14.59 27.66 -14.09
CA PRO A 287 15.54 28.32 -13.20
C PRO A 287 14.96 28.47 -11.79
N GLY A 288 15.73 28.07 -10.77
CA GLY A 288 15.28 28.11 -9.37
C GLY A 288 14.43 26.92 -8.93
N GLY A 289 14.07 26.01 -9.84
CA GLY A 289 13.41 24.73 -9.52
C GLY A 289 11.97 24.87 -9.06
N THR A 290 11.03 24.95 -9.99
CA THR A 290 9.59 24.90 -9.69
C THR A 290 9.07 23.48 -9.78
N PHE A 291 8.33 23.05 -8.75
CA PHE A 291 7.68 21.74 -8.74
C PHE A 291 6.66 21.61 -9.89
N VAL A 292 6.79 20.53 -10.65
CA VAL A 292 5.83 20.12 -11.68
C VAL A 292 5.36 18.70 -11.38
N PRO A 293 4.05 18.48 -11.21
CA PRO A 293 3.52 17.14 -10.98
C PRO A 293 3.65 16.29 -12.24
N GLU A 294 3.96 15.01 -12.05
CA GLU A 294 3.91 13.99 -13.11
C GLU A 294 2.45 13.55 -13.35
N SER A 295 2.20 12.99 -14.54
CA SER A 295 0.97 12.29 -14.89
C SER A 295 0.56 11.30 -13.80
N LEU A 296 -0.71 11.38 -13.37
CA LEU A 296 -1.28 10.48 -12.37
C LEU A 296 -1.30 9.02 -12.81
N TYR A 297 -1.18 8.74 -14.12
CA TYR A 297 -1.09 7.38 -14.64
C TYR A 297 0.34 6.83 -14.63
N ARG A 298 1.36 7.71 -14.63
CA ARG A 298 2.78 7.34 -14.40
C ARG A 298 3.12 7.31 -12.91
N TYR A 299 2.45 8.14 -12.12
CA TYR A 299 2.57 8.26 -10.67
C TYR A 299 1.20 8.07 -9.95
N PRO A 300 0.63 6.85 -9.91
CA PRO A 300 -0.70 6.63 -9.36
C PRO A 300 -0.73 6.48 -7.83
N VAL A 301 0.15 7.16 -7.10
CA VAL A 301 0.20 7.12 -5.62
C VAL A 301 -1.09 7.65 -5.01
N PHE A 302 -1.64 8.71 -5.60
CA PHE A 302 -2.90 9.31 -5.21
C PHE A 302 -4.06 8.91 -6.15
N GLN A 303 -3.95 7.75 -6.82
CA GLN A 303 -4.87 7.31 -7.88
C GLN A 303 -4.96 8.34 -9.03
N ALA A 304 -5.92 8.17 -9.93
CA ALA A 304 -6.18 9.05 -11.06
C ALA A 304 -7.68 9.05 -11.43
N GLY A 305 -8.06 9.95 -12.35
CA GLY A 305 -9.43 10.06 -12.86
C GLY A 305 -10.46 10.34 -11.76
N LEU A 306 -11.63 9.72 -11.87
CA LEU A 306 -12.75 9.88 -10.93
C LEU A 306 -12.47 9.34 -9.51
N ARG A 307 -11.33 8.69 -9.31
CA ARG A 307 -10.91 8.12 -8.01
C ARG A 307 -9.67 8.78 -7.44
N VAL A 308 -9.27 9.95 -7.95
CA VAL A 308 -8.18 10.73 -7.37
C VAL A 308 -8.39 10.89 -5.87
N CYS A 309 -7.33 10.71 -5.09
CA CYS A 309 -7.39 10.76 -3.64
C CYS A 309 -7.92 12.12 -3.17
N LEU A 310 -9.09 12.09 -2.52
CA LEU A 310 -9.74 13.27 -1.97
C LEU A 310 -8.84 14.02 -0.96
N GLY A 311 -8.06 13.28 -0.17
CA GLY A 311 -7.17 13.83 0.85
C GLY A 311 -5.78 14.23 0.34
N LYS A 312 -5.51 14.21 -0.97
CA LYS A 312 -4.16 14.44 -1.52
C LYS A 312 -3.52 15.74 -1.01
N GLU A 313 -4.20 16.86 -1.19
CA GLU A 313 -3.64 18.18 -0.85
C GLU A 313 -3.44 18.33 0.67
N LEU A 314 -4.40 17.82 1.47
CA LEU A 314 -4.27 17.80 2.92
C LEU A 314 -3.07 16.96 3.38
N ALA A 315 -2.96 15.72 2.88
CA ALA A 315 -1.87 14.81 3.23
C ALA A 315 -0.50 15.40 2.88
N VAL A 316 -0.35 15.98 1.67
CA VAL A 316 0.91 16.61 1.26
C VAL A 316 1.26 17.81 2.14
N MET A 317 0.27 18.63 2.50
CA MET A 317 0.48 19.77 3.39
C MET A 317 0.85 19.35 4.83
N GLU A 318 0.18 18.34 5.38
CA GLU A 318 0.49 17.77 6.70
C GLU A 318 1.90 17.18 6.72
N MET A 319 2.24 16.33 5.74
CA MET A 319 3.57 15.75 5.63
C MET A 319 4.64 16.84 5.49
N LYS A 320 4.37 17.89 4.71
CA LYS A 320 5.28 19.03 4.54
C LYS A 320 5.49 19.78 5.85
N ALA A 321 4.41 20.09 6.57
CA ALA A 321 4.47 20.78 7.85
C ALA A 321 5.33 20.02 8.87
N VAL A 322 5.07 18.71 9.04
CA VAL A 322 5.82 17.86 9.96
C VAL A 322 7.28 17.73 9.54
N THR A 323 7.54 17.45 8.25
CA THR A 323 8.90 17.24 7.77
C THR A 323 9.74 18.51 7.93
N VAL A 324 9.20 19.68 7.57
CA VAL A 324 9.89 20.96 7.73
C VAL A 324 10.14 21.26 9.21
N ALA A 325 9.14 21.08 10.08
CA ALA A 325 9.28 21.32 11.50
C ALA A 325 10.40 20.48 12.13
N VAL A 326 10.49 19.21 11.77
CA VAL A 326 11.54 18.30 12.27
C VAL A 326 12.90 18.65 11.66
N VAL A 327 12.98 18.76 10.34
CA VAL A 327 14.25 19.00 9.62
C VAL A 327 14.88 20.33 10.06
N LYS A 328 14.10 21.38 10.32
CA LYS A 328 14.63 22.67 10.80
C LYS A 328 15.36 22.58 12.14
N GLN A 329 14.96 21.67 13.02
CA GLN A 329 15.44 21.64 14.40
C GLN A 329 16.35 20.45 14.70
N PHE A 330 16.24 19.38 13.90
CA PHE A 330 16.85 18.10 14.20
C PHE A 330 17.48 17.44 12.97
N ASP A 331 18.60 16.76 13.21
CA ASP A 331 19.10 15.68 12.38
C ASP A 331 18.51 14.36 12.90
N VAL A 332 17.94 13.58 12.00
CA VAL A 332 17.40 12.24 12.28
C VAL A 332 18.34 11.20 11.65
N GLU A 333 18.97 10.39 12.49
CA GLU A 333 19.90 9.33 12.11
C GLU A 333 19.26 7.96 12.37
N VAL A 334 19.08 7.14 11.34
CA VAL A 334 18.55 5.78 11.50
C VAL A 334 19.60 4.88 12.16
N VAL A 335 19.23 4.19 13.23
CA VAL A 335 20.12 3.30 14.00
C VAL A 335 19.79 1.84 13.69
N GLY A 336 20.81 0.99 13.57
CA GLY A 336 20.65 -0.46 13.45
C GLY A 336 20.30 -0.98 12.05
N GLN A 337 19.97 -0.11 11.09
CA GLN A 337 19.80 -0.50 9.68
C GLN A 337 21.12 -0.36 8.91
N LYS A 338 21.93 -1.43 8.87
CA LYS A 338 23.17 -1.51 8.06
C LYS A 338 22.87 -1.64 6.55
N GLY A 339 22.20 -0.66 5.95
CA GLY A 339 21.91 -0.65 4.51
C GLY A 339 20.84 -1.64 4.04
N ALA A 340 20.20 -2.40 4.93
CA ALA A 340 19.14 -3.33 4.59
C ALA A 340 17.89 -2.59 4.05
N VAL A 341 17.25 -3.18 3.04
CA VAL A 341 15.93 -2.76 2.54
C VAL A 341 14.92 -2.89 3.70
N PRO A 342 14.07 -1.88 3.97
CA PRO A 342 13.07 -2.00 5.03
C PRO A 342 12.10 -3.14 4.72
N ARG A 343 11.82 -3.97 5.72
CA ARG A 343 10.75 -4.98 5.65
C ARG A 343 9.42 -4.32 6.01
N PHE A 344 8.39 -4.48 5.19
CA PHE A 344 7.06 -3.98 5.51
C PHE A 344 6.29 -4.96 6.40
N ALA A 345 5.51 -4.42 7.33
CA ALA A 345 4.55 -5.18 8.11
C ALA A 345 3.39 -5.64 7.21
N PRO A 346 2.80 -6.82 7.47
CA PRO A 346 1.55 -7.20 6.81
C PRO A 346 0.45 -6.18 7.12
N GLY A 347 -0.16 -5.60 6.10
CA GLY A 347 -1.19 -4.58 6.27
C GLY A 347 -1.59 -3.92 4.95
N LEU A 348 -2.55 -2.99 5.03
CA LEU A 348 -2.99 -2.19 3.88
C LEU A 348 -1.94 -1.13 3.49
N THR A 349 -1.19 -0.63 4.46
CA THR A 349 -0.15 0.38 4.28
C THR A 349 1.26 -0.20 4.43
N ALA A 350 2.22 0.38 3.71
CA ALA A 350 3.64 0.02 3.72
C ALA A 350 4.35 0.50 5.00
N SER A 351 3.87 0.07 6.16
CA SER A 351 4.48 0.38 7.45
C SER A 351 5.75 -0.45 7.67
N ILE A 352 6.83 0.15 8.16
CA ILE A 352 8.09 -0.58 8.43
C ILE A 352 7.89 -1.52 9.62
N SER A 353 8.15 -2.80 9.42
CA SER A 353 8.06 -3.84 10.45
C SER A 353 9.06 -3.56 11.57
N GLY A 354 8.57 -3.52 12.81
CA GLY A 354 9.38 -3.17 13.99
C GLY A 354 9.66 -1.67 14.15
N GLY A 355 9.09 -0.82 13.29
CA GLY A 355 9.31 0.63 13.31
C GLY A 355 10.66 1.05 12.75
N LEU A 356 11.01 2.33 12.95
CA LEU A 356 12.27 2.93 12.51
C LEU A 356 13.02 3.49 13.72
N PRO A 357 13.94 2.73 14.34
CA PRO A 357 14.77 3.23 15.43
C PRO A 357 15.66 4.37 14.92
N VAL A 358 15.59 5.53 15.59
CA VAL A 358 16.37 6.72 15.21
C VAL A 358 17.05 7.34 16.41
N ARG A 359 18.21 7.94 16.17
CA ARG A 359 18.84 8.92 17.05
C ARG A 359 18.50 10.30 16.53
N VAL A 360 18.04 11.17 17.41
CA VAL A 360 17.68 12.55 17.09
C VAL A 360 18.71 13.47 17.72
N ARG A 361 19.32 14.36 16.92
CA ARG A 361 20.28 15.37 17.38
C ARG A 361 19.77 16.75 17.01
N ARG A 362 19.79 17.69 17.96
CA ARG A 362 19.44 19.09 17.67
C ARG A 362 20.51 19.73 16.76
N VAL A 363 20.06 20.49 15.76
CA VAL A 363 20.93 21.24 14.82
C VAL A 363 21.22 22.63 15.35
#